data_AF-A0A948ND88-F1
#
_entry.id   AF-A0A948ND88-F1
#
_cell.length_a   1.000
_cell.length_b   1.000
_cell.length_c   1.000
_cell.angle_alpha   90.00
_cell.angle_beta   90.00
_cell.angle_gamma   90.00
#
_symmetry.space_group_name_H-M   'P 1'
#
loop_
_entity.id
_entity.type
_entity.pdbx_description
1 polymer ?
#
loop_
_entity_poly.entity_id
_entity_poly.type
_entity_poly.pdbx_seq_one_letter_code
_entity_poly.pdbx_strand_id
1 'polypeptide(L)'
;MSAELLKSFISSLQQDVQRLDQLSQLLDQQYELMSQRHSVALQQLNQQVLQLMAAVEHSHSSRDQLLAQLGLQNRRNDLQQLVSRLPAPIQHGTRKLLQELTLKSRLCQAKNEKNGKLLAAQRQLMQKLTGMQNRTSYPGMPL
;
A
#
# COMPACT_ATOMS: atom_id res chain seq x y z
N MET A 1 -14.56 4.57 26.21
CA MET A 1 -14.24 4.43 24.77
C MET A 1 -15.55 4.23 24.03
N SER A 2 -15.95 5.11 23.11
CA SER A 2 -17.20 4.90 22.37
C SER A 2 -17.05 3.70 21.44
N ALA A 3 -17.98 2.76 21.50
CA ALA A 3 -17.97 1.54 20.70
C ALA A 3 -17.91 1.84 19.18
N GLU A 4 -18.42 3.00 18.78
CA GLU A 4 -18.42 3.50 17.40
C GLU A 4 -17.01 3.82 16.88
N LEU A 5 -16.17 4.47 17.69
CA LEU A 5 -14.78 4.75 17.30
C LEU A 5 -13.98 3.47 17.11
N LEU A 6 -14.17 2.49 18.00
CA LEU A 6 -13.52 1.19 17.87
C LEU A 6 -14.00 0.45 16.61
N LYS A 7 -15.31 0.47 16.34
CA LYS A 7 -15.89 -0.15 15.15
C LYS A 7 -15.36 0.51 13.86
N SER A 8 -15.29 1.83 13.83
CA SER A 8 -14.73 2.60 12.71
C SER A 8 -13.26 2.24 12.48
N PHE A 9 -12.46 2.18 13.55
CA PHE A 9 -11.07 1.74 13.49
C PHE A 9 -10.92 0.33 12.89
N ILE A 10 -11.65 -0.67 13.41
CA ILE A 10 -11.56 -2.05 12.90
C ILE A 10 -12.02 -2.13 11.44
N SER A 11 -13.11 -1.43 11.09
CA SER A 11 -13.63 -1.36 9.71
C SER A 11 -12.58 -0.77 8.76
N SER A 12 -11.87 0.29 9.16
CA SER A 12 -10.79 0.87 8.36
C SER A 12 -9.67 -0.13 8.07
N LEU A 13 -9.30 -0.97 9.05
CA LEU A 13 -8.28 -1.99 8.88
C LEU A 13 -8.71 -3.05 7.86
N GLN A 14 -9.97 -3.49 7.94
CA GLN A 14 -10.55 -4.45 7.00
C GLN A 14 -10.58 -3.90 5.57
N GLN A 15 -10.98 -2.64 5.40
CA GLN A 15 -10.98 -1.98 4.10
C GLN A 15 -9.57 -1.85 3.53
N ASP A 16 -8.58 -1.50 4.35
CA ASP A 16 -7.20 -1.40 3.90
C ASP A 16 -6.63 -2.76 3.47
N VAL A 17 -6.98 -3.85 4.17
CA VAL A 17 -6.62 -5.22 3.74
C VAL A 17 -7.16 -5.49 2.34
N GLN A 18 -8.43 -5.18 2.09
CA GLN A 18 -9.06 -5.38 0.78
C GLN A 18 -8.43 -4.50 -0.31
N ARG A 19 -8.15 -3.23 -0.02
CA ARG A 19 -7.47 -2.31 -0.95
C ARG A 19 -6.07 -2.81 -1.31
N LEU A 20 -5.32 -3.33 -0.34
CA LEU A 20 -4.00 -3.90 -0.59
C LEU A 20 -4.06 -5.19 -1.41
N ASP A 21 -5.09 -6.02 -1.24
CA ASP A 21 -5.31 -7.18 -2.12
C ASP A 21 -5.59 -6.76 -3.57
N GLN A 22 -6.44 -5.75 -3.76
CA GLN A 22 -6.71 -5.19 -5.07
C GLN A 22 -5.44 -4.58 -5.68
N LEU A 23 -4.69 -3.79 -4.92
CA LEU A 23 -3.43 -3.21 -5.36
C LEU A 23 -2.42 -4.29 -5.77
N SER A 24 -2.32 -5.37 -4.99
CA SER A 24 -1.46 -6.52 -5.28
C SER A 24 -1.79 -7.17 -6.63
N GLN A 25 -3.08 -7.30 -6.97
CA GLN A 25 -3.54 -7.83 -8.26
C GLN A 25 -3.22 -6.87 -9.41
N LEU A 26 -3.50 -5.57 -9.23
CA LEU A 26 -3.18 -4.58 -10.26
C LEU A 26 -1.68 -4.48 -10.53
N LEU A 27 -0.83 -4.63 -9.51
CA LEU A 27 0.62 -4.62 -9.71
C LEU A 27 1.10 -5.83 -10.53
N ASP A 28 0.49 -7.00 -10.39
CA ASP A 28 0.78 -8.16 -11.25
C ASP A 28 0.32 -7.89 -12.70
N GLN A 29 -0.89 -7.36 -12.88
CA GLN A 29 -1.40 -7.00 -14.20
C GLN A 29 -0.53 -5.92 -14.86
N GLN A 30 0.01 -4.97 -14.08
CA GLN A 30 0.91 -3.94 -14.57
C GLN A 30 2.20 -4.57 -15.13
N TYR A 31 2.76 -5.55 -14.42
CA TYR A 31 3.93 -6.29 -14.88
C TYR A 31 3.68 -6.97 -16.24
N GLU A 32 2.52 -7.60 -16.41
CA GLU A 32 2.15 -8.28 -17.65
C GLU A 32 1.99 -7.28 -18.81
N LEU A 33 1.24 -6.20 -18.60
CA LEU A 33 1.04 -5.17 -19.63
C LEU A 33 2.34 -4.46 -20.01
N MET A 34 3.24 -4.23 -19.05
CA MET A 34 4.58 -3.70 -19.33
C MET A 34 5.42 -4.68 -20.15
N SER A 35 5.30 -5.98 -19.88
CA SER A 35 6.01 -7.03 -20.63
C SER A 35 5.50 -7.15 -22.06
N GLN A 36 4.19 -6.98 -22.26
CA GLN A 36 3.51 -7.01 -23.56
C GLN A 36 3.55 -5.67 -24.30
N ARG A 37 4.03 -4.60 -23.66
CA ARG A 37 4.10 -3.22 -24.21
C ARG A 37 2.74 -2.61 -24.59
N HIS A 38 1.69 -2.99 -23.87
CA HIS A 38 0.33 -2.47 -24.08
C HIS A 38 0.13 -1.09 -23.40
N SER A 39 0.64 -0.03 -24.02
CA SER A 39 0.73 1.31 -23.43
C SER A 39 -0.61 1.94 -23.03
N VAL A 40 -1.68 1.76 -23.81
CA VAL A 40 -3.00 2.33 -23.51
C VAL A 40 -3.64 1.66 -22.29
N ALA A 41 -3.66 0.33 -22.26
CA ALA A 41 -4.18 -0.42 -21.11
C ALA A 41 -3.36 -0.16 -19.85
N LEU A 42 -2.03 -0.02 -19.99
CA LEU A 42 -1.13 0.31 -18.89
C LEU A 42 -1.44 1.68 -18.27
N GLN A 43 -1.80 2.69 -19.08
CA GLN A 43 -2.15 4.02 -18.57
C GLN A 43 -3.43 3.98 -17.72
N GLN A 44 -4.46 3.26 -18.17
CA GLN A 44 -5.70 3.09 -17.40
C GLN A 44 -5.46 2.35 -16.09
N LEU A 45 -4.62 1.30 -16.13
CA LEU A 45 -4.25 0.54 -14.95
C LEU A 45 -3.47 1.40 -13.94
N ASN A 46 -2.55 2.23 -14.40
CA ASN A 46 -1.77 3.14 -13.55
C ASN A 46 -2.67 4.13 -12.80
N GLN A 47 -3.74 4.62 -13.43
CA GLN A 47 -4.70 5.49 -12.74
C GLN A 47 -5.40 4.76 -11.59
N GLN A 48 -5.81 3.50 -11.80
CA GLN A 48 -6.43 2.69 -10.75
C GLN A 48 -5.46 2.42 -9.59
N VAL A 49 -4.19 2.11 -9.91
CA VAL A 49 -3.12 1.94 -8.91
C VAL A 49 -2.92 3.20 -8.07
N LEU A 50 -2.84 4.38 -8.71
CA LEU A 50 -2.70 5.67 -8.02
C LEU A 50 -3.90 5.97 -7.11
N GLN A 51 -5.13 5.71 -7.59
CA GLN A 51 -6.35 5.89 -6.80
C GLN A 51 -6.37 4.98 -5.56
N LEU A 52 -5.99 3.72 -5.69
CA LEU A 52 -5.92 2.79 -4.56
C LEU A 52 -4.85 3.18 -3.55
N MET A 53 -3.67 3.60 -4.01
CA MET A 53 -2.62 4.09 -3.11
C MET A 53 -3.08 5.33 -2.32
N ALA A 54 -3.71 6.29 -3.00
CA ALA A 54 -4.27 7.48 -2.34
C ALA A 54 -5.35 7.11 -1.31
N ALA A 55 -6.20 6.12 -1.60
CA ALA A 55 -7.22 5.65 -0.67
C ALA A 55 -6.62 4.97 0.58
N VAL A 56 -5.56 4.17 0.41
CA VAL A 56 -4.84 3.54 1.53
C VAL A 56 -4.13 4.61 2.39
N GLU A 57 -3.50 5.60 1.76
CA GLU A 57 -2.84 6.71 2.46
C GLU A 57 -3.84 7.56 3.25
N HIS A 58 -4.99 7.91 2.64
CA HIS A 58 -6.05 8.64 3.32
C HIS A 58 -6.58 7.87 4.54
N SER A 59 -6.85 6.57 4.37
CA SER A 59 -7.31 5.69 5.45
C SER A 59 -6.29 5.60 6.59
N HIS A 60 -4.99 5.53 6.27
CA HIS A 60 -3.92 5.58 7.27
C HIS A 60 -3.94 6.90 8.05
N SER A 61 -4.05 8.04 7.37
CA SER A 61 -4.12 9.35 8.00
C SER A 61 -5.34 9.50 8.92
N SER A 62 -6.52 9.06 8.47
CA SER A 62 -7.74 9.08 9.28
C SER A 62 -7.61 8.17 10.51
N ARG A 63 -6.96 7.00 10.38
CA ARG A 63 -6.70 6.12 11.52
C ARG A 63 -5.74 6.74 12.52
N ASP A 64 -4.71 7.45 12.06
CA ASP A 64 -3.78 8.17 12.94
C ASP A 64 -4.50 9.27 13.72
N GLN A 65 -5.40 10.01 13.08
CA GLN A 65 -6.24 11.01 13.75
C GLN A 65 -7.16 10.37 14.80
N LEU A 66 -7.74 9.22 14.49
CA LEU A 66 -8.58 8.46 15.44
C LEU A 66 -7.77 7.98 16.65
N LEU A 67 -6.56 7.47 16.43
CA LEU A 67 -5.67 7.07 17.52
C LEU A 67 -5.27 8.26 18.39
N ALA A 68 -4.98 9.41 17.78
CA ALA A 68 -4.69 10.64 18.53
C ALA A 68 -5.87 11.07 19.43
N GLN A 69 -7.12 10.97 18.95
CA GLN A 69 -8.33 11.25 19.75
C GLN A 69 -8.49 10.29 20.94
N LEU A 70 -7.90 9.09 20.86
CA LEU A 70 -7.87 8.12 21.96
C LEU A 70 -6.71 8.35 22.94
N GLY A 71 -5.91 9.41 22.76
CA GLY A 71 -4.75 9.72 23.59
C GLY A 71 -3.52 8.86 23.26
N LEU A 72 -3.51 8.21 22.09
CA LEU A 72 -2.49 7.27 21.64
C LEU A 72 -1.60 7.93 20.57
N GLN A 73 -0.51 8.56 21.00
CA GLN A 73 0.39 9.37 20.15
C GLN A 73 1.74 8.66 19.84
N ASN A 74 2.09 7.60 20.55
CA ASN A 74 3.33 6.83 20.45
C ASN A 74 3.13 5.50 19.68
N ARG A 75 3.15 5.63 18.35
CA ARG A 75 2.44 4.81 17.35
C ARG A 75 2.57 3.28 17.43
N ARG A 76 3.71 2.70 17.82
CA ARG A 76 3.86 1.23 17.85
C ARG A 76 3.40 0.59 19.15
N ASN A 77 3.81 1.16 20.29
CA ASN A 77 3.39 0.66 21.59
C ASN A 77 1.91 0.94 21.85
N ASP A 78 1.42 2.09 21.40
CA ASP A 78 0.06 2.52 21.69
C ASP A 78 -1.00 1.69 20.97
N LEU A 79 -0.70 1.24 19.75
CA LEU A 79 -1.57 0.34 18.98
C LEU A 79 -1.64 -1.05 19.62
N GLN A 80 -0.50 -1.56 20.13
CA GLN A 80 -0.48 -2.81 20.87
C GLN A 80 -1.21 -2.69 22.22
N GLN A 81 -1.10 -1.55 22.89
CA GLN A 81 -1.84 -1.26 24.13
C GLN A 81 -3.35 -1.09 23.89
N LEU A 82 -3.75 -0.52 22.76
CA LEU A 82 -5.17 -0.45 22.39
C LEU A 82 -5.72 -1.85 22.19
N VAL A 83 -5.02 -2.66 21.41
CA VAL A 83 -5.42 -4.04 21.11
C VAL A 83 -5.40 -4.93 22.35
N SER A 84 -4.50 -4.68 23.31
CA SER A 84 -4.46 -5.43 24.57
C SER A 84 -5.70 -5.21 25.46
N ARG A 85 -6.38 -4.07 25.31
CA ARG A 85 -7.59 -3.70 26.06
C ARG A 85 -8.90 -4.17 25.41
N LEU A 86 -8.84 -4.78 24.22
CA LEU A 86 -10.02 -5.27 23.52
C LEU A 86 -10.50 -6.61 24.11
N PRO A 87 -11.82 -6.90 24.08
CA PRO A 87 -12.34 -8.23 24.41
C PRO A 87 -11.68 -9.32 23.54
N ALA A 88 -11.40 -10.49 24.11
CA ALA A 88 -10.66 -11.59 23.47
C ALA A 88 -11.02 -11.87 22.00
N PRO A 89 -12.30 -12.01 21.59
CA PRO A 89 -12.63 -12.29 20.18
C PRO A 89 -12.25 -11.13 19.25
N ILE A 90 -12.47 -9.89 19.69
CA ILE A 90 -12.17 -8.69 18.92
C ILE A 90 -10.66 -8.47 18.87
N GLN A 91 -9.98 -8.64 19.99
CA GLN A 91 -8.52 -8.55 20.10
C GLN A 91 -7.82 -9.46 19.09
N HIS A 92 -8.20 -10.74 19.03
CA HIS A 92 -7.57 -11.70 18.12
C HIS A 92 -7.78 -11.29 16.66
N GLY A 93 -9.01 -10.91 16.28
CA GLY A 93 -9.33 -10.42 14.95
C GLY A 93 -8.53 -9.17 14.56
N THR A 94 -8.42 -8.19 15.46
CA THR A 94 -7.66 -6.96 15.22
C THR A 94 -6.16 -7.22 15.08
N ARG A 95 -5.57 -8.12 15.89
CA ARG A 95 -4.16 -8.52 15.74
C ARG A 95 -3.91 -9.14 14.37
N LYS A 96 -4.80 -10.03 13.92
CA LYS A 96 -4.69 -10.67 12.61
C LYS A 96 -4.76 -9.65 11.47
N LEU A 97 -5.70 -8.71 11.52
CA LEU A 97 -5.82 -7.64 10.52
C LEU A 97 -4.54 -6.79 10.42
N LEU A 98 -3.93 -6.42 11.55
CA LEU A 98 -2.69 -5.64 11.58
C LEU A 98 -1.50 -6.41 10.98
N GLN A 99 -1.42 -7.71 11.24
CA GLN A 99 -0.41 -8.58 10.62
C GLN A 99 -0.63 -8.69 9.11
N GLU A 100 -1.87 -8.92 8.68
CA GLU A 100 -2.24 -8.98 7.26
C GLU A 100 -1.91 -7.68 6.53
N LEU A 101 -2.23 -6.52 7.12
CA LEU A 101 -1.87 -5.21 6.59
C LEU A 101 -0.37 -5.08 6.35
N THR A 102 0.43 -5.47 7.35
CA THR A 102 1.89 -5.39 7.27
C THR A 102 2.44 -6.30 6.17
N LEU A 103 1.94 -7.54 6.10
CA LEU A 103 2.37 -8.51 5.09
C LEU A 103 1.97 -8.06 3.67
N LYS A 104 0.72 -7.63 3.47
CA LYS A 104 0.20 -7.21 2.16
C LYS A 104 0.83 -5.90 1.68
N SER A 105 1.13 -4.97 2.58
CA SER A 105 1.87 -3.74 2.26
C SER A 105 3.28 -4.08 1.74
N ARG A 106 4.01 -4.96 2.42
CA ARG A 106 5.34 -5.44 1.96
C ARG A 106 5.25 -6.18 0.63
N LEU A 107 4.21 -6.99 0.43
CA LEU A 107 3.98 -7.67 -0.85
C LEU A 107 3.78 -6.68 -2.00
N CYS A 108 2.94 -5.66 -1.79
CA CYS A 108 2.71 -4.60 -2.77
C CYS A 108 4.01 -3.84 -3.07
N GLN A 109 4.80 -3.52 -2.05
CA GLN A 109 6.12 -2.91 -2.24
C GLN A 109 7.03 -3.78 -3.12
N ALA A 110 7.17 -5.06 -2.81
CA ALA A 110 8.02 -5.98 -3.58
C ALA A 110 7.57 -6.11 -5.04
N LYS A 111 6.25 -6.15 -5.29
CA LYS A 111 5.68 -6.17 -6.65
C LYS A 111 5.93 -4.86 -7.40
N ASN A 112 5.75 -3.72 -6.74
CA ASN A 112 6.04 -2.42 -7.33
C ASN A 112 7.54 -2.26 -7.67
N GLU A 113 8.43 -2.75 -6.80
CA GLU A 113 9.88 -2.79 -7.08
C GLU A 113 10.21 -3.67 -8.29
N LYS A 114 9.53 -4.82 -8.44
CA LYS A 114 9.65 -5.68 -9.62
C LYS A 114 9.24 -4.95 -10.90
N ASN A 115 8.13 -4.20 -10.87
CA ASN A 115 7.69 -3.37 -12.00
C ASN A 115 8.71 -2.28 -12.31
N GLY A 116 9.22 -1.58 -11.29
CA GLY A 116 10.27 -0.57 -11.45
C GLY A 116 11.55 -1.11 -12.10
N LYS A 117 12.00 -2.31 -11.71
CA LYS A 117 13.15 -3.00 -12.31
C LYS A 117 12.93 -3.32 -13.79
N LEU A 118 11.74 -3.80 -14.14
CA LEU A 118 11.39 -4.06 -15.55
C LEU A 118 11.42 -2.76 -16.38
N LEU A 119 10.83 -1.68 -15.87
CA LEU A 119 10.83 -0.38 -16.54
C LEU A 119 12.26 0.14 -16.75
N ALA A 120 13.10 0.04 -15.73
CA ALA A 120 14.51 0.44 -15.81
C ALA A 120 15.27 -0.33 -16.89
N ALA A 121 15.09 -1.65 -16.95
CA ALA A 121 15.71 -2.50 -17.97
C ALA A 121 15.24 -2.14 -19.40
N GLN A 122 13.93 -1.91 -19.59
CA GLN A 122 13.38 -1.49 -20.88
C GLN A 122 13.92 -0.11 -21.31
N ARG A 123 14.05 0.84 -20.37
CA ARG A 123 14.65 2.16 -20.63
C ARG A 123 16.12 2.03 -21.04
N GLN A 124 16.90 1.22 -20.32
CA GLN A 124 18.32 0.98 -20.65
C GLN A 124 18.48 0.37 -22.05
N LEU A 125 17.62 -0.58 -22.44
CA LEU A 125 17.62 -1.16 -23.79
C LEU A 125 17.32 -0.08 -24.84
N MET A 126 16.28 0.72 -24.63
CA MET A 126 15.94 1.81 -25.56
C MET A 126 17.08 2.81 -25.69
N GLN A 127 17.73 3.21 -24.59
CA GLN A 127 18.88 4.12 -24.61
C GLN A 127 20.04 3.58 -25.46
N LYS A 128 20.35 2.28 -25.34
CA LYS A 128 21.39 1.63 -26.16
C LYS A 128 21.01 1.59 -27.65
N LEU A 129 19.73 1.39 -27.96
CA LEU A 129 19.23 1.28 -29.33
C LEU A 129 19.07 2.65 -30.01
N THR A 130 18.71 3.70 -29.28
CA THR A 130 18.42 5.03 -29.85
C THR A 130 19.51 6.06 -29.62
N GLY A 131 20.51 5.79 -28.77
CA GLY A 131 21.56 6.75 -28.40
C GLY A 131 21.08 7.93 -27.54
N MET A 132 19.80 7.98 -27.15
CA MET A 132 19.21 9.10 -26.41
C MET A 132 19.33 8.91 -24.90
N GLN A 133 20.22 9.65 -24.23
CA GLN A 133 20.31 9.67 -22.77
C GLN A 133 19.16 10.51 -22.16
N ASN A 134 18.11 9.87 -21.64
CA ASN A 134 17.04 10.57 -20.94
C ASN A 134 17.31 10.64 -19.43
N ARG A 135 17.60 11.86 -18.94
CA ARG A 135 17.98 12.22 -17.57
C ARG A 135 16.76 12.28 -16.65
N THR A 136 16.18 11.13 -16.29
CA THR A 136 15.18 11.06 -15.22
C THR A 136 15.44 9.83 -14.35
N SER A 137 16.25 10.02 -13.31
CA SER A 137 16.40 9.05 -12.23
C SER A 137 15.06 8.87 -11.52
N TYR A 138 14.71 7.63 -11.21
CA TYR A 138 13.70 7.34 -10.18
C TYR A 138 14.11 8.07 -8.89
N PRO A 139 13.19 8.75 -8.18
CA PRO A 139 13.52 9.31 -6.88
C PRO A 139 13.91 8.15 -5.96
N GLY A 140 15.17 8.17 -5.49
CA GLY A 140 15.63 7.24 -4.47
C GLY A 140 14.80 7.45 -3.21
N MET A 141 14.22 6.38 -2.68
CA MET A 141 13.65 6.43 -1.34
C MET A 141 14.77 6.80 -0.36
N PRO A 142 14.58 7.81 0.51
CA PRO A 142 15.48 8.02 1.63
C PRO A 142 15.40 6.81 2.57
N LEU A 143 16.56 6.37 3.05
CA LEU A 143 16.74 5.36 4.09
C LEU A 143 16.08 5.77 5.41
#